data_AF-A0A243QN01-F1
#
_entry.id   AF-A0A243QN01-F1
#
_cell.length_a   1.000
_cell.length_b   1.000
_cell.length_c   1.000
_cell.angle_alpha   90.00
_cell.angle_beta   90.00
_cell.angle_gamma   90.00
#
_symmetry.space_group_name_H-M   'P 1'
#
loop_
_entity.id
_entity.type
_entity.pdbx_description
1 polymer ?
#
loop_
_entity_poly.entity_id
_entity_poly.type
_entity_poly.pdbx_seq_one_letter_code
_entity_poly.pdbx_strand_id
1 'polypeptide(L)'
;MSSGFTSPEGYGSDPFGEFLARFFGGPRPGPRQIDIGRLLSQPARELVRGAAQYAAEHGSRDLDTEHLLRAALATEPTRTLLSKAGANPDSLASQIDERSGPAQHSPDDAPPPTALSLTPAAKRALLDAHDMARARGYGYIGPEHVLSALASNPDSAAGHILNAARFAPSSPP
;
A
#
# COMPACT_ATOMS: atom_id res chain seq x y z
N MET A 1 12.25 -1.05 -52.31
CA MET A 1 11.66 0.15 -51.68
C MET A 1 10.27 -0.26 -51.21
N SER A 2 9.85 -0.21 -49.95
CA SER A 2 10.45 0.20 -48.69
C SER A 2 9.96 -0.76 -47.62
N SER A 3 10.87 -1.19 -46.75
CA SER A 3 10.54 -1.90 -45.52
C SER A 3 9.83 -0.92 -44.58
N GLY A 4 8.57 -1.21 -44.24
CA GLY A 4 7.84 -0.52 -43.18
C GLY A 4 8.31 -1.06 -41.84
N PHE A 5 9.21 -0.34 -41.19
CA PHE A 5 9.67 -0.57 -39.83
C PHE A 5 8.54 -0.16 -38.86
N THR A 6 7.80 -1.13 -38.34
CA THR A 6 6.87 -0.92 -37.23
C THR A 6 7.72 -0.71 -35.97
N SER A 7 7.73 0.52 -35.45
CA SER A 7 8.39 0.82 -34.18
C SER A 7 7.68 0.07 -33.05
N PRO A 8 8.41 -0.49 -32.06
CA PRO A 8 7.77 -1.07 -30.89
C PRO A 8 7.20 0.06 -30.04
N GLU A 9 5.91 -0.03 -29.76
CA GLU A 9 5.18 0.89 -28.87
C GLU A 9 5.90 0.99 -27.52
N GLY A 10 6.07 2.24 -27.07
CA GLY A 10 6.72 2.56 -25.81
C GLY A 10 5.97 1.94 -24.63
N TYR A 11 6.74 1.58 -23.60
CA TYR A 11 6.22 1.28 -22.27
C TYR A 11 5.23 2.37 -21.86
N GLY A 12 3.93 2.06 -21.88
CA GLY A 12 2.90 2.95 -21.37
C GLY A 12 3.17 3.23 -19.90
N SER A 13 3.09 4.50 -19.51
CA SER A 13 3.22 4.94 -18.13
C SER A 13 2.23 4.16 -17.25
N ASP A 14 2.72 3.51 -16.19
CA ASP A 14 1.87 2.86 -15.18
C ASP A 14 1.04 3.94 -14.45
N PRO A 15 -0.30 4.02 -14.64
CA PRO A 15 -1.12 5.08 -14.07
C PRO A 15 -1.08 5.09 -12.54
N PHE A 16 -0.88 3.92 -11.93
CA PHE A 16 -0.76 3.79 -10.48
C PHE A 16 0.61 4.28 -9.97
N GLY A 17 1.67 4.05 -10.75
CA GLY A 17 2.98 4.64 -10.52
C GLY A 17 2.95 6.16 -10.59
N GLU A 18 2.29 6.75 -11.59
CA GLU A 18 2.11 8.20 -11.71
C GLU A 18 1.30 8.79 -10.56
N PHE A 19 0.25 8.09 -10.14
CA PHE A 19 -0.54 8.43 -8.96
C PHE A 19 0.35 8.59 -7.73
N LEU A 20 1.14 7.57 -7.37
CA LEU A 20 2.04 7.65 -6.22
C LEU A 20 3.13 8.71 -6.42
N ALA A 21 3.68 8.83 -7.63
CA ALA A 21 4.65 9.85 -7.97
C ALA A 21 4.11 11.27 -7.73
N ARG A 22 2.80 11.53 -7.88
CA ARG A 22 2.19 12.82 -7.52
C ARG A 22 2.21 13.10 -6.01
N PHE A 23 2.05 12.10 -5.16
CA PHE A 23 2.01 12.30 -3.70
C PHE A 23 3.39 12.41 -3.06
N PHE A 24 4.37 11.70 -3.63
CA PHE A 24 5.76 11.70 -3.17
C PHE A 24 6.64 12.65 -3.98
N GLY A 25 6.16 13.08 -5.15
CA GLY A 25 6.80 14.04 -6.01
C GLY A 25 6.30 15.47 -5.80
N GLY A 26 7.10 16.30 -5.12
CA GLY A 26 6.84 17.74 -4.99
C GLY A 26 6.92 18.52 -6.32
N PRO A 27 6.36 19.74 -6.37
CA PRO A 27 6.21 20.58 -7.58
C PRO A 27 7.52 21.25 -8.06
N ARG A 28 8.70 20.79 -7.63
CA ARG A 28 10.00 21.42 -7.98
C ARG A 28 10.98 20.40 -8.55
N PRO A 29 11.66 20.71 -9.68
CA PRO A 29 12.71 19.87 -10.21
C PRO A 29 13.94 19.96 -9.28
N GLY A 30 14.25 18.88 -8.57
CA GLY A 30 15.39 18.79 -7.67
C GLY A 30 15.95 17.36 -7.61
N PRO A 31 17.27 17.17 -7.40
CA PRO A 31 17.98 15.93 -7.71
C PRO A 31 17.74 14.74 -6.75
N ARG A 32 16.69 14.73 -5.90
CA ARG A 32 16.44 13.63 -4.93
C ARG A 32 14.95 13.41 -4.62
N GLN A 33 14.12 13.29 -5.65
CA GLN A 33 12.73 12.88 -5.45
C GLN A 33 12.66 11.35 -5.34
N ILE A 34 12.15 10.84 -4.21
CA ILE A 34 11.97 9.40 -4.03
C ILE A 34 10.68 9.01 -4.75
N ASP A 35 10.81 8.30 -5.86
CA ASP A 35 9.67 7.73 -6.56
C ASP A 35 9.25 6.41 -5.87
N ILE A 36 8.50 6.55 -4.78
CA ILE A 36 8.00 5.41 -3.99
C ILE A 36 7.23 4.43 -4.87
N GLY A 37 6.42 4.94 -5.82
CA GLY A 37 5.65 4.11 -6.74
C GLY A 37 6.54 3.17 -7.55
N ARG A 38 7.68 3.66 -8.04
CA ARG A 38 8.66 2.84 -8.74
C ARG A 38 9.39 1.84 -7.85
N LEU A 39 9.62 2.18 -6.58
CA LEU A 39 10.34 1.34 -5.64
C LEU A 39 9.50 0.21 -5.06
N LEU A 40 8.17 0.29 -5.10
CA LEU A 40 7.30 -0.80 -4.68
C LEU A 40 7.52 -2.04 -5.56
N SER A 41 7.74 -3.18 -4.91
CA SER A 41 7.70 -4.49 -5.56
C SER A 41 6.28 -4.78 -6.07
N GLN A 42 6.14 -5.76 -6.96
CA GLN A 42 4.83 -6.11 -7.52
C GLN A 42 3.79 -6.46 -6.43
N PRO A 43 4.09 -7.34 -5.44
CA PRO A 43 3.15 -7.60 -4.34
C PRO A 43 2.83 -6.35 -3.48
N ALA A 44 3.79 -5.44 -3.31
CA ALA A 44 3.55 -4.20 -2.57
C ALA A 44 2.64 -3.24 -3.36
N ARG A 45 2.77 -3.17 -4.68
CA ARG A 45 1.86 -2.41 -5.55
C ARG A 45 0.45 -2.99 -5.50
N GLU A 46 0.33 -4.31 -5.54
CA GLU A 46 -0.96 -5.01 -5.41
C GLU A 46 -1.63 -4.74 -4.06
N LEU A 47 -0.85 -4.74 -2.97
CA LEU A 47 -1.34 -4.36 -1.64
C LEU A 47 -1.91 -2.94 -1.63
N VAL A 48 -1.15 -1.93 -2.10
CA VAL A 48 -1.63 -0.54 -2.09
C VAL A 48 -2.82 -0.35 -3.04
N ARG A 49 -2.83 -1.02 -4.20
CA ARG A 49 -3.97 -0.98 -5.13
C ARG A 49 -5.22 -1.62 -4.51
N GLY A 50 -5.08 -2.78 -3.89
CA GLY A 50 -6.18 -3.46 -3.20
C GLY A 50 -6.73 -2.63 -2.05
N ALA A 51 -5.87 -1.92 -1.33
CA ALA A 51 -6.27 -0.99 -0.27
C ALA A 51 -7.07 0.20 -0.82
N ALA A 52 -6.61 0.80 -1.92
CA ALA A 52 -7.32 1.90 -2.56
C ALA A 52 -8.65 1.46 -3.18
N GLN A 53 -8.70 0.27 -3.77
CA GLN A 53 -9.95 -0.33 -4.25
C GLN A 53 -10.94 -0.56 -3.10
N TYR A 54 -10.49 -1.20 -2.01
CA TYR A 54 -11.32 -1.42 -0.82
C TYR A 54 -11.88 -0.11 -0.27
N ALA A 55 -11.03 0.91 -0.14
CA ALA A 55 -11.42 2.24 0.32
C ALA A 55 -12.51 2.85 -0.59
N ALA A 56 -12.35 2.77 -1.91
CA ALA A 56 -13.31 3.28 -2.88
C ALA A 56 -14.65 2.55 -2.83
N GLU A 57 -14.62 1.21 -2.75
CA GLU A 57 -15.82 0.36 -2.62
C GLU A 57 -16.61 0.70 -1.35
N HIS A 58 -15.94 1.04 -0.25
CA HIS A 58 -16.55 1.44 1.02
C HIS A 58 -16.84 2.96 1.11
N GLY A 59 -16.74 3.68 -0.01
CA GLY A 59 -17.11 5.09 -0.11
C GLY A 59 -16.10 6.09 0.45
N SER A 60 -14.90 5.64 0.82
CA SER A 60 -13.82 6.53 1.24
C SER A 60 -13.22 7.26 0.03
N ARG A 61 -12.91 8.55 0.23
CA ARG A 61 -12.14 9.37 -0.72
C ARG A 61 -10.65 9.39 -0.39
N ASP A 62 -10.29 8.83 0.76
CA ASP A 62 -8.94 8.82 1.28
C ASP A 62 -8.46 7.38 1.51
N LEU A 63 -7.24 7.10 1.08
CA LEU A 63 -6.52 5.87 1.39
C LEU A 63 -5.80 6.07 2.73
N ASP A 64 -6.25 5.34 3.75
CA ASP A 64 -5.73 5.39 5.11
C ASP A 64 -5.04 4.07 5.52
N THR A 65 -4.42 4.07 6.70
CA THR A 65 -3.67 2.95 7.26
C THR A 65 -4.53 1.70 7.47
N GLU A 66 -5.80 1.83 7.84
CA GLU A 66 -6.70 0.67 8.00
C GLU A 66 -6.98 -0.03 6.66
N HIS A 67 -7.13 0.73 5.58
CA HIS A 67 -7.28 0.19 4.23
C HIS A 67 -6.01 -0.55 3.79
N LEU A 68 -4.83 0.03 4.06
CA LEU A 68 -3.54 -0.62 3.81
C LEU A 68 -3.42 -1.93 4.59
N LEU A 69 -3.79 -1.92 5.87
CA LEU A 69 -3.81 -3.12 6.69
C LEU A 69 -4.78 -4.15 6.11
N ARG A 70 -6.01 -3.74 5.75
CA ARG A 70 -7.03 -4.63 5.21
C ARG A 70 -6.56 -5.39 3.97
N ALA A 71 -5.81 -4.72 3.09
CA ALA A 71 -5.18 -5.37 1.94
C ALA A 71 -4.00 -6.27 2.33
N ALA A 72 -3.18 -5.84 3.32
CA ALA A 72 -2.06 -6.64 3.83
C ALA A 72 -2.51 -7.98 4.44
N LEU A 73 -3.69 -8.04 5.06
CA LEU A 73 -4.29 -9.27 5.60
C LEU A 73 -4.62 -10.33 4.52
N ALA A 74 -4.77 -9.90 3.26
CA ALA A 74 -5.11 -10.75 2.12
C ALA A 74 -3.91 -10.98 1.16
N THR A 75 -2.84 -10.21 1.30
CA THR A 75 -1.67 -10.25 0.40
C THR A 75 -0.58 -11.17 0.96
N GLU A 76 0.14 -11.88 0.11
CA GLU A 76 1.34 -12.64 0.51
C GLU A 76 2.63 -11.82 0.29
N PRO A 77 3.68 -11.99 1.12
CA PRO A 77 3.77 -12.89 2.27
C PRO A 77 3.16 -12.33 3.58
N THR A 78 2.56 -11.15 3.58
CA THR A 78 2.11 -10.46 4.81
C THR A 78 1.08 -11.26 5.61
N ARG A 79 0.13 -11.90 4.91
CA ARG A 79 -0.84 -12.81 5.52
C ARG A 79 -0.15 -13.96 6.25
N THR A 80 0.78 -14.65 5.60
CA THR A 80 1.56 -15.73 6.24
C THR A 80 2.37 -15.23 7.44
N LEU A 81 2.98 -14.04 7.35
CA LEU A 81 3.76 -13.45 8.45
C LEU A 81 2.89 -13.17 9.68
N LEU A 82 1.70 -12.61 9.48
CA LEU A 82 0.72 -12.36 10.54
C LEU A 82 0.28 -13.66 11.21
N SER A 83 -0.07 -14.68 10.42
CA SER A 83 -0.45 -16.00 10.95
C SER A 83 0.68 -16.63 11.78
N LYS A 84 1.94 -16.55 11.31
CA LYS A 84 3.10 -17.04 12.04
C LYS A 84 3.38 -16.27 13.33
N ALA A 85 3.00 -14.99 13.38
CA ALA A 85 3.08 -14.15 14.58
C ALA A 85 1.93 -14.40 15.58
N GLY A 86 1.00 -15.33 15.28
CA GLY A 86 -0.12 -15.69 16.15
C GLY A 86 -1.38 -14.84 15.95
N ALA A 87 -1.37 -13.89 15.02
CA ALA A 87 -2.58 -13.18 14.62
C ALA A 87 -3.46 -14.08 13.73
N ASN A 88 -4.77 -13.82 13.70
CA ASN A 88 -5.68 -14.43 12.73
C ASN A 88 -6.05 -13.38 11.67
N PRO A 89 -5.50 -13.45 10.45
CA PRO A 89 -5.75 -12.45 9.42
C PRO A 89 -7.22 -12.33 9.02
N ASP A 90 -7.97 -13.44 9.04
CA ASP A 90 -9.39 -13.44 8.68
C ASP A 90 -10.22 -12.74 9.76
N SER A 91 -9.97 -13.04 11.03
CA SER A 91 -10.64 -12.34 12.13
C SER A 91 -10.32 -10.84 12.17
N LEU A 92 -9.10 -10.43 11.79
CA LEU A 92 -8.75 -9.01 11.68
C LEU A 92 -9.43 -8.35 10.48
N ALA A 93 -9.53 -9.05 9.36
CA ALA A 93 -10.22 -8.55 8.17
C ALA A 93 -11.70 -8.32 8.46
N SER A 94 -12.36 -9.29 9.10
CA SER A 94 -13.77 -9.16 9.50
C SER A 94 -13.99 -7.99 10.46
N GLN A 95 -13.10 -7.76 11.42
CA GLN A 95 -13.22 -6.61 12.33
C GLN A 95 -13.11 -5.26 11.62
N ILE A 96 -12.26 -5.17 10.59
CA ILE A 96 -12.16 -3.97 9.76
C ILE A 96 -13.43 -3.81 8.93
N ASP A 97 -13.89 -4.88 8.28
CA ASP A 97 -15.10 -4.88 7.44
C ASP A 97 -16.35 -4.49 8.24
N GLU A 98 -16.50 -4.96 9.47
CA GLU A 98 -17.59 -4.59 10.37
C GLU A 98 -17.59 -3.09 10.72
N ARG A 99 -16.40 -2.48 10.88
CA ARG A 99 -16.25 -1.05 11.18
C ARG A 99 -16.49 -0.18 9.94
N SER A 100 -16.00 -0.61 8.78
CA SER A 100 -16.20 0.06 7.50
C SER A 100 -17.66 0.01 7.03
N GLY A 101 -18.42 -0.99 7.49
CA GLY A 101 -19.78 -1.25 7.03
C GLY A 101 -19.80 -1.97 5.68
N PRO A 102 -20.98 -2.18 5.08
CA PRO A 102 -21.07 -2.84 3.78
C PRO A 102 -20.45 -1.99 2.66
N ALA A 103 -19.95 -2.65 1.61
CA ALA A 103 -19.54 -1.97 0.39
C ALA A 103 -20.69 -1.12 -0.16
N GLN A 104 -20.38 0.13 -0.50
CA GLN A 104 -21.33 1.12 -1.00
C GLN A 104 -21.39 1.12 -2.53
N HIS A 105 -20.29 0.70 -3.17
CA HIS A 105 -20.16 0.62 -4.61
C HIS A 105 -19.73 -0.80 -5.01
N SER A 106 -20.20 -1.25 -6.17
CA SER A 106 -19.62 -2.43 -6.81
C SER A 106 -18.23 -2.09 -7.37
N PRO A 107 -17.34 -3.07 -7.59
CA PRO A 107 -15.98 -2.82 -8.07
C PRO A 107 -15.92 -2.01 -9.38
N ASP A 108 -16.92 -2.17 -10.27
CA ASP A 108 -17.02 -1.43 -11.54
C ASP A 108 -17.57 -0.01 -11.39
N ASP A 109 -18.32 0.29 -10.31
CA ASP A 109 -18.94 1.59 -10.07
C ASP A 109 -18.12 2.49 -9.12
N ALA A 110 -17.17 1.89 -8.39
CA ALA A 110 -16.32 2.61 -7.46
C ALA A 110 -15.39 3.59 -8.20
N PRO A 111 -15.07 4.76 -7.59
CA PRO A 111 -14.05 5.64 -8.13
C PRO A 111 -12.73 4.86 -8.35
N PRO A 112 -11.97 5.15 -9.43
CA PRO A 112 -10.73 4.43 -9.67
C PRO A 112 -9.78 4.63 -8.48
N PRO A 113 -8.96 3.62 -8.12
CA PRO A 113 -7.99 3.70 -7.02
C PRO A 113 -7.09 4.95 -7.07
N THR A 114 -6.81 5.46 -8.28
CA THR A 114 -5.99 6.64 -8.53
C THR A 114 -6.69 7.98 -8.27
N ALA A 115 -8.00 7.98 -8.00
CA ALA A 115 -8.76 9.18 -7.66
C ALA A 115 -8.72 9.53 -6.16
N LEU A 116 -8.28 8.59 -5.31
CA LEU A 116 -8.24 8.77 -3.86
C LEU A 116 -7.07 9.68 -3.46
N SER A 117 -7.16 10.32 -2.30
CA SER A 117 -6.01 11.00 -1.69
C SER A 117 -5.32 10.11 -0.65
N LEU A 118 -4.01 10.23 -0.48
CA LEU A 118 -3.33 9.58 0.66
C LEU A 118 -3.54 10.41 1.92
N THR A 119 -3.98 9.77 3.02
CA THR A 119 -3.93 10.43 4.33
C THR A 119 -2.48 10.69 4.73
N PRO A 120 -2.21 11.68 5.61
CA PRO A 120 -0.87 11.87 6.15
C PRO A 120 -0.30 10.62 6.83
N ALA A 121 -1.16 9.83 7.49
CA ALA A 121 -0.77 8.59 8.16
C ALA A 121 -0.38 7.49 7.15
N ALA A 122 -1.16 7.29 6.08
CA ALA A 122 -0.82 6.35 5.02
C ALA A 122 0.44 6.76 4.26
N LYS A 123 0.58 8.05 3.94
CA LYS A 123 1.80 8.59 3.31
C LYS A 123 3.03 8.34 4.19
N ARG A 124 2.93 8.57 5.49
CA ARG A 124 3.99 8.30 6.45
C ARG A 124 4.35 6.81 6.50
N ALA A 125 3.36 5.92 6.58
CA ALA A 125 3.60 4.47 6.59
C ALA A 125 4.38 4.00 5.34
N LEU A 126 4.10 4.54 4.16
CA LEU A 126 4.83 4.20 2.93
C LEU A 126 6.27 4.75 2.91
N LEU A 127 6.52 5.92 3.51
CA LEU A 127 7.87 6.46 3.70
C LEU A 127 8.66 5.64 4.72
N ASP A 128 8.04 5.29 5.85
CA ASP A 128 8.66 4.46 6.88
C ASP A 128 9.00 3.07 6.30
N ALA A 129 8.13 2.50 5.46
CA ALA A 129 8.40 1.25 4.74
C ALA A 129 9.62 1.36 3.80
N HIS A 130 9.81 2.51 3.15
CA HIS A 130 11.01 2.78 2.35
C HIS A 130 12.27 2.81 3.20
N ASP A 131 12.23 3.51 4.34
CA ASP A 131 13.36 3.61 5.25
C ASP A 131 13.73 2.23 5.84
N MET A 132 12.74 1.40 6.19
CA MET A 132 12.95 0.03 6.65
C MET A 132 13.58 -0.86 5.56
N ALA A 133 13.11 -0.77 4.32
CA ALA A 133 13.69 -1.51 3.20
C ALA A 133 15.16 -1.14 3.00
N ARG A 134 15.47 0.18 3.01
CA ARG A 134 16.85 0.66 2.86
C ARG A 134 17.75 0.25 4.01
N ALA A 135 17.28 0.33 5.25
CA ALA A 135 18.04 -0.09 6.43
C ALA A 135 18.46 -1.56 6.36
N ARG A 136 17.68 -2.41 5.68
CA ARG A 136 17.97 -3.83 5.46
C ARG A 136 18.69 -4.11 4.13
N GLY A 137 19.08 -3.07 3.38
CA GLY A 137 19.83 -3.20 2.12
C GLY A 137 18.98 -3.56 0.90
N TYR A 138 17.64 -3.51 0.99
CA TYR A 138 16.77 -3.75 -0.15
C TYR A 138 16.69 -2.53 -1.08
N GLY A 139 16.77 -2.79 -2.38
CA GLY A 139 16.54 -1.78 -3.43
C GLY A 139 15.08 -1.54 -3.79
N TYR A 140 14.15 -2.25 -3.13
CA TYR A 140 12.72 -2.20 -3.37
C TYR A 140 11.94 -2.26 -2.05
N ILE A 141 10.69 -1.83 -2.06
CA ILE A 141 9.76 -1.86 -0.93
C ILE A 141 8.85 -3.07 -1.12
N GLY A 142 9.00 -4.09 -0.26
CA GLY A 142 8.12 -5.26 -0.20
C GLY A 142 6.87 -5.02 0.67
N PRO A 143 5.80 -5.81 0.51
CA PRO A 143 4.59 -5.69 1.33
C PRO A 143 4.87 -5.92 2.83
N GLU A 144 5.88 -6.72 3.19
CA GLU A 144 6.34 -6.92 4.56
C GLU A 144 6.92 -5.64 5.19
N HIS A 145 7.50 -4.76 4.39
CA HIS A 145 7.96 -3.44 4.84
C HIS A 145 6.77 -2.53 5.12
N VAL A 146 5.74 -2.57 4.27
CA VAL A 146 4.47 -1.84 4.50
C VAL A 146 3.80 -2.32 5.78
N LEU A 147 3.66 -3.64 5.97
CA LEU A 147 3.09 -4.21 7.20
C LEU A 147 3.88 -3.80 8.45
N SER A 148 5.22 -3.85 8.38
CA SER A 148 6.07 -3.49 9.51
C SER A 148 5.96 -2.00 9.86
N ALA A 149 5.85 -1.13 8.85
CA ALA A 149 5.65 0.30 9.03
C ALA A 149 4.29 0.62 9.68
N LEU A 150 3.22 -0.05 9.23
CA LEU A 150 1.88 0.06 9.85
C LEU A 150 1.92 -0.33 11.34
N ALA A 151 2.61 -1.42 11.68
CA ALA A 151 2.76 -1.87 13.06
C ALA A 151 3.62 -0.94 13.94
N SER A 152 4.53 -0.19 13.33
CA SER A 152 5.47 0.68 14.03
C SER A 152 4.87 2.03 14.44
N ASN A 153 3.66 2.36 13.96
CA ASN A 153 2.94 3.57 14.33
C ASN A 153 1.70 3.24 15.19
N PRO A 154 1.84 3.15 16.53
CA PRO A 154 0.77 2.73 17.43
C PRO A 154 -0.39 3.74 17.51
N ASP A 155 -0.20 4.98 17.04
CA ASP A 155 -1.24 6.03 17.03
C ASP A 155 -2.09 6.01 15.74
N SER A 156 -1.76 5.12 14.80
CA SER A 156 -2.56 4.91 13.58
C SER A 156 -3.66 3.87 13.79
N ALA A 157 -4.73 3.94 12.98
CA ALA A 157 -5.80 2.94 13.02
C ALA A 157 -5.26 1.51 12.84
N ALA A 158 -4.35 1.30 11.89
CA ALA A 158 -3.69 0.01 11.69
C ALA A 158 -2.84 -0.42 12.89
N GLY A 159 -2.07 0.52 13.47
CA GLY A 159 -1.24 0.25 14.64
C GLY A 159 -2.06 -0.18 15.85
N HIS A 160 -3.20 0.47 16.11
CA HIS A 160 -4.14 0.07 17.15
C HIS A 160 -4.66 -1.36 16.94
N ILE A 161 -5.06 -1.70 15.71
CA ILE A 161 -5.56 -3.04 15.36
C ILE A 161 -4.47 -4.10 15.55
N LEU A 162 -3.26 -3.85 15.03
CA LEU A 162 -2.13 -4.79 15.11
C LEU A 162 -1.65 -4.99 16.55
N ASN A 163 -1.62 -3.93 17.37
CA ASN A 163 -1.26 -4.03 18.79
C ASN A 163 -2.31 -4.84 19.57
N ALA A 164 -3.60 -4.61 19.31
CA ALA A 164 -4.67 -5.43 19.89
C ALA A 164 -4.53 -6.92 19.50
N ALA A 165 -4.05 -7.20 18.29
CA ALA A 165 -3.76 -8.54 17.80
C ALA A 165 -2.44 -9.14 18.32
N ARG A 166 -1.70 -8.42 19.19
CA ARG A 166 -0.36 -8.79 19.68
C ARG A 166 0.69 -8.98 18.59
N PHE A 167 0.49 -8.36 17.43
CA PHE A 167 1.53 -8.32 16.40
C PHE A 167 2.63 -7.34 16.80
N ALA A 168 3.88 -7.80 16.85
CA ALA A 168 5.05 -6.96 17.02
C ALA A 168 5.85 -6.94 15.70
N PRO A 169 6.26 -5.77 15.19
CA PRO A 169 7.19 -5.73 14.06
C PRO A 169 8.49 -6.43 14.48
N SER A 170 9.11 -7.19 13.57
CA SER A 170 10.40 -7.83 13.87
C SER A 170 11.43 -6.75 14.22
N SER A 171 11.92 -6.78 15.46
CA SER A 171 12.94 -5.84 15.95
C SER A 171 14.16 -5.84 15.01
N PRO A 172 14.76 -4.68 14.71
CA PRO A 172 16.08 -4.68 14.09
C PRO A 172 17.09 -5.35 15.03
N PRO A 173 18.08 -6.10 14.50
CA PRO A 173 19.21 -6.56 15.28
C PRO A 173 20.06 -5.41 15.81
#